data_AF-A0A7V1SRF8-F1
#
_entry.id   AF-A0A7V1SRF8-F1
#
_cell.length_a   1.000
_cell.length_b   1.000
_cell.length_c   1.000
_cell.angle_alpha   90.00
_cell.angle_beta   90.00
_cell.angle_gamma   90.00
#
_symmetry.space_group_name_H-M   'P 1'
#
loop_
_entity.id
_entity.type
_entity.pdbx_description
1 polymer ?
#
loop_
_entity_poly.entity_id
_entity_poly.type
_entity_poly.pdbx_seq_one_letter_code
_entity_poly.pdbx_strand_id
1 'polypeptide(L)'
;MARKVYFSFHYRNDIHRVARIRNSGVMSEEGQPFIDKAEWEKLKQSGDLRIQRWIDEQMNGTSVLILCIGSETYKRRWVEYEIKKAYSENRGILGIHLNGMKDLQGNAVVKGVNPLDYIYTNIYQTTRLSSIFKTYSWNDDDGYHNIEKWINQAALAVGR
;
A
#
# COMPACT_ATOMS: atom_id res chain seq x y z
N MET A 1 -1.77 -20.94 3.21
CA MET A 1 -0.77 -20.51 2.21
C MET A 1 -0.46 -19.03 2.43
N ALA A 2 0.81 -18.63 2.39
CA ALA A 2 1.19 -17.23 2.49
C ALA A 2 0.69 -16.48 1.24
N ARG A 3 0.05 -15.32 1.43
CA ARG A 3 -0.49 -14.49 0.34
C ARG A 3 0.61 -13.57 -0.19
N LYS A 4 0.72 -13.46 -1.52
CA LYS A 4 1.56 -12.42 -2.16
C LYS A 4 0.87 -11.07 -2.06
N VAL A 5 1.58 -10.05 -1.59
CA VAL A 5 1.07 -8.69 -1.43
C VAL A 5 1.95 -7.66 -2.13
N TYR A 6 1.35 -6.54 -2.51
CA TYR A 6 2.02 -5.37 -3.06
C TYR A 6 1.96 -4.20 -2.07
N PHE A 7 3.04 -3.47 -1.84
CA PHE A 7 3.06 -2.30 -0.96
C PHE A 7 2.99 -1.01 -1.76
N SER A 8 1.94 -0.22 -1.55
CA SER A 8 1.74 1.11 -2.12
C SER A 8 2.00 2.17 -1.05
N PHE A 9 2.99 3.05 -1.27
CA PHE A 9 3.41 4.03 -0.28
C PHE A 9 4.24 5.18 -0.88
N HIS A 10 4.52 6.20 -0.07
CA HIS A 10 5.45 7.25 -0.46
C HIS A 10 6.91 6.82 -0.26
N TYR A 11 7.55 6.31 -1.33
CA TYR A 11 8.94 5.81 -1.32
C TYR A 11 9.97 6.72 -0.64
N ARG A 12 9.85 8.04 -0.76
CA ARG A 12 10.88 8.94 -0.20
C ARG A 12 10.77 9.09 1.32
N ASN A 13 9.55 9.13 1.88
CA ASN A 13 9.36 9.44 3.30
C ASN A 13 9.10 8.20 4.15
N ASP A 14 8.48 7.17 3.56
CA ASP A 14 7.90 6.07 4.35
C ASP A 14 8.61 4.74 4.17
N ILE A 15 9.64 4.66 3.32
CA ILE A 15 10.40 3.44 3.04
C ILE A 15 10.83 2.69 4.31
N HIS A 16 11.47 3.37 5.26
CA HIS A 16 11.91 2.71 6.51
C HIS A 16 10.76 2.25 7.41
N ARG A 17 9.60 2.93 7.37
CA ARG A 17 8.42 2.55 8.14
C ARG A 17 7.76 1.32 7.51
N VAL A 18 7.62 1.31 6.20
CA VAL A 18 7.08 0.19 5.43
C VAL A 18 7.99 -1.04 5.52
N ALA A 19 9.31 -0.87 5.54
CA ALA A 19 10.24 -1.97 5.78
C ALA A 19 9.96 -2.70 7.11
N ARG A 20 9.61 -1.96 8.18
CA ARG A 20 9.24 -2.57 9.47
C ARG A 20 7.94 -3.37 9.38
N ILE A 21 6.92 -2.85 8.68
CA ILE A 21 5.66 -3.57 8.45
C ILE A 21 5.93 -4.85 7.65
N ARG A 22 6.71 -4.76 6.58
CA ARG A 22 7.09 -5.92 5.75
C ARG A 22 7.81 -6.99 6.58
N ASN A 23 8.75 -6.59 7.43
CA ASN A 23 9.53 -7.52 8.25
C ASN A 23 8.75 -8.08 9.44
N SER A 24 7.59 -7.51 9.78
CA SER A 24 6.78 -7.94 10.93
C SER A 24 5.80 -9.09 10.63
N GLY A 25 5.53 -9.40 9.36
CA GLY A 25 4.61 -10.46 8.95
C GLY A 25 5.29 -11.51 8.08
N VAL A 26 4.81 -12.76 8.14
CA VAL A 26 5.25 -13.90 7.31
C VAL A 26 4.78 -13.70 5.86
N MET A 27 5.34 -12.70 5.19
CA MET A 27 5.11 -12.45 3.78
C MET A 27 5.98 -13.42 2.99
N SER A 28 5.44 -14.08 1.97
CA SER A 28 6.24 -14.96 1.11
C SER A 28 7.47 -14.20 0.58
N GLU A 29 8.64 -14.83 0.59
CA GLU A 29 9.93 -14.25 0.13
C GLU A 29 9.83 -13.64 -1.28
N GLU A 30 8.88 -14.12 -2.09
CA GLU A 30 8.54 -13.66 -3.44
C GLU A 30 7.66 -12.38 -3.47
N GLY A 31 7.94 -11.41 -2.60
CA GLY A 31 7.28 -10.09 -2.60
C GLY A 31 7.99 -9.07 -3.52
N GLN A 32 7.33 -7.93 -3.76
CA GLN A 32 7.89 -6.77 -4.48
C GLN A 32 9.34 -6.47 -4.06
N PRO A 33 10.35 -6.44 -4.96
CA PRO A 33 11.67 -5.87 -4.72
C PRO A 33 11.61 -4.57 -3.96
N PHE A 34 12.29 -4.54 -2.83
CA PHE A 34 12.43 -3.33 -2.03
C PHE A 34 13.54 -2.48 -2.61
N ILE A 35 13.20 -1.72 -3.65
CA ILE A 35 14.13 -0.77 -4.24
C ILE A 35 14.38 0.37 -3.27
N ASP A 36 15.63 0.79 -3.18
CA ASP A 36 16.00 1.91 -2.31
C ASP A 36 15.57 3.25 -2.93
N LYS A 37 15.80 4.33 -2.18
CA LYS A 37 15.47 5.69 -2.64
C LYS A 37 16.22 6.05 -3.94
N ALA A 38 17.47 5.63 -4.10
CA ALA A 38 18.27 5.96 -5.27
C ALA A 38 17.78 5.22 -6.52
N GLU A 39 17.45 3.93 -6.39
CA GLU A 39 16.87 3.12 -7.44
C GLU A 39 15.49 3.65 -7.88
N TRP A 40 14.66 4.08 -6.93
CA TRP A 40 13.38 4.72 -7.24
C TRP A 40 13.55 6.04 -7.99
N GLU A 41 14.51 6.89 -7.60
CA GLU A 41 14.78 8.13 -8.33
C GLU A 41 15.34 7.85 -9.74
N LYS A 42 16.17 6.82 -9.93
CA LYS A 42 16.61 6.38 -11.27
C LYS A 42 15.44 5.89 -12.11
N LEU A 43 14.51 5.12 -11.52
CA LEU A 43 13.32 4.66 -12.22
C LEU A 43 12.43 5.84 -12.62
N LYS A 44 12.30 6.87 -11.77
CA LYS A 44 11.58 8.10 -12.13
C LYS A 44 12.15 8.82 -13.34
N GLN A 45 13.49 8.87 -13.45
CA GLN A 45 14.17 9.49 -14.59
C GLN A 45 13.92 8.73 -15.90
N SER A 46 13.51 7.46 -15.82
CA SER A 46 13.28 6.61 -16.98
C SER A 46 11.92 6.80 -17.66
N GLY A 47 11.08 7.70 -17.14
CA GLY A 47 9.82 8.14 -17.73
C GLY A 47 8.58 7.40 -17.24
N ASP A 48 7.41 8.02 -17.41
CA ASP A 48 6.14 7.56 -16.84
C ASP A 48 5.74 6.15 -17.31
N LEU A 49 5.91 5.84 -18.59
CA LEU A 49 5.59 4.52 -19.14
C LEU A 49 6.41 3.40 -18.48
N ARG A 50 7.66 3.68 -18.13
CA ARG A 50 8.54 2.67 -17.52
C ARG A 50 8.22 2.46 -16.05
N ILE A 51 7.83 3.51 -15.33
CA ILE A 51 7.33 3.39 -13.95
C ILE A 51 6.02 2.60 -13.94
N GLN A 52 5.10 2.91 -14.86
CA GLN A 52 3.84 2.18 -14.98
C GLN A 52 4.07 0.69 -15.22
N ARG A 53 4.90 0.33 -16.22
CA ARG A 53 5.25 -1.07 -16.51
C ARG A 53 5.90 -1.76 -15.31
N TRP A 54 6.80 -1.06 -14.61
CA TRP A 54 7.41 -1.59 -13.41
C TRP A 54 6.36 -1.89 -12.33
N ILE A 55 5.44 -0.96 -12.05
CA ILE A 55 4.32 -1.19 -11.11
C ILE A 55 3.49 -2.41 -11.55
N ASP A 56 3.19 -2.51 -12.84
CA ASP A 56 2.40 -3.59 -13.41
C ASP A 56 3.04 -4.96 -13.19
N GLU A 57 4.34 -5.06 -13.42
CA GLU A 57 5.16 -6.25 -13.16
C GLU A 57 5.18 -6.60 -11.67
N GLN A 58 5.34 -5.59 -10.80
CA GLN A 58 5.37 -5.79 -9.35
C GLN A 58 4.02 -6.21 -8.77
N MET A 59 2.92 -5.75 -9.35
CA MET A 59 1.58 -6.15 -8.93
C MET A 59 1.22 -7.54 -9.46
N ASN A 60 1.89 -8.05 -10.51
CA ASN A 60 1.58 -9.36 -11.08
C ASN A 60 1.70 -10.49 -10.04
N GLY A 61 0.73 -11.40 -10.03
CA GLY A 61 0.67 -12.51 -9.06
C GLY A 61 0.34 -12.12 -7.61
N THR A 62 0.18 -10.84 -7.28
CA THR A 62 -0.26 -10.44 -5.93
C THR A 62 -1.77 -10.66 -5.72
N SER A 63 -2.20 -10.72 -4.47
CA SER A 63 -3.62 -10.89 -4.11
C SER A 63 -4.20 -9.67 -3.41
N VAL A 64 -3.35 -8.94 -2.69
CA VAL A 64 -3.72 -7.79 -1.86
C VAL A 64 -2.73 -6.66 -2.08
N LEU A 65 -3.24 -5.44 -2.24
CA LEU A 65 -2.48 -4.20 -2.15
C LEU A 65 -2.57 -3.68 -0.70
N ILE A 66 -1.42 -3.47 -0.07
CA ILE A 66 -1.29 -2.82 1.22
C ILE A 66 -0.92 -1.35 0.96
N LEU A 67 -1.85 -0.46 1.27
CA LEU A 67 -1.70 0.98 1.15
C LEU A 67 -1.19 1.56 2.47
N CYS A 68 0.10 1.92 2.53
CA CYS A 68 0.69 2.54 3.71
C CYS A 68 0.54 4.06 3.66
N ILE A 69 -0.31 4.58 4.55
CA ILE A 69 -0.79 5.96 4.56
C ILE A 69 0.03 6.80 5.54
N GLY A 70 1.09 7.42 5.01
CA GLY A 70 1.82 8.52 5.64
C GLY A 70 1.20 9.88 5.29
N SER A 71 1.76 10.96 5.83
CA SER A 71 1.23 12.33 5.70
C SER A 71 1.05 12.80 4.24
N GLU A 72 1.93 12.34 3.35
CA GLU A 72 2.02 12.78 1.96
C GLU A 72 1.67 11.67 0.95
N THR A 73 1.19 10.50 1.41
CA THR A 73 0.84 9.36 0.53
C THR A 73 -0.28 9.73 -0.45
N TYR A 74 -1.30 10.47 0.00
CA TYR A 74 -2.46 10.82 -0.83
C TYR A 74 -2.13 11.71 -2.03
N LYS A 75 -1.02 12.46 -1.98
CA LYS A 75 -0.59 13.36 -3.06
C LYS A 75 0.18 12.65 -4.17
N ARG A 76 0.37 11.34 -4.08
CA ARG A 76 1.24 10.59 -5.00
C ARG A 76 0.42 10.00 -6.14
N ARG A 77 0.66 10.50 -7.35
CA ARG A 77 0.00 10.02 -8.58
C ARG A 77 0.10 8.50 -8.77
N TRP A 78 1.24 7.90 -8.41
CA TRP A 78 1.45 6.46 -8.56
C TRP A 78 0.66 5.66 -7.54
N VAL A 79 0.43 6.19 -6.34
CA VAL A 79 -0.46 5.57 -5.34
C VAL A 79 -1.89 5.52 -5.87
N GLU A 80 -2.37 6.61 -6.47
CA GLU A 80 -3.69 6.63 -7.08
C GLU A 80 -3.81 5.60 -8.23
N TYR A 81 -2.78 5.51 -9.08
CA TYR A 81 -2.69 4.52 -10.14
C TYR A 81 -2.73 3.08 -9.60
N GLU A 82 -1.91 2.77 -8.59
CA GLU A 82 -1.81 1.46 -7.95
C GLU A 82 -3.16 1.04 -7.34
N ILE A 83 -3.85 1.95 -6.66
CA ILE A 83 -5.19 1.69 -6.08
C ILE A 83 -6.22 1.40 -7.17
N LYS A 84 -6.29 2.24 -8.20
CA LYS A 84 -7.23 2.06 -9.33
C LYS A 84 -6.98 0.73 -10.04
N LYS A 85 -5.70 0.40 -10.27
CA LYS A 85 -5.32 -0.87 -10.87
C LYS A 85 -5.70 -2.06 -10.01
N ALA A 86 -5.37 -2.03 -8.72
CA ALA A 86 -5.71 -3.10 -7.78
C ALA A 86 -7.22 -3.36 -7.76
N TYR A 87 -8.02 -2.29 -7.72
CA TYR A 87 -9.47 -2.39 -7.78
C TYR A 87 -9.96 -2.99 -9.10
N SER A 88 -9.45 -2.51 -10.25
CA SER A 88 -9.83 -3.02 -11.58
C SER A 88 -9.50 -4.49 -11.80
N GLU A 89 -8.44 -4.99 -11.15
CA GLU A 89 -8.00 -6.39 -11.23
C GLU A 89 -8.59 -7.26 -10.11
N ASN A 90 -9.62 -6.77 -9.41
CA ASN A 90 -10.30 -7.45 -8.31
C ASN A 90 -9.32 -7.97 -7.24
N ARG A 91 -8.36 -7.13 -6.84
CA ARG A 91 -7.43 -7.41 -5.74
C ARG A 91 -7.99 -6.83 -4.44
N GLY A 92 -7.66 -7.48 -3.32
CA GLY A 92 -7.98 -6.93 -2.02
C GLY A 92 -7.17 -5.64 -1.79
N ILE A 93 -7.74 -4.67 -1.09
CA ILE A 93 -7.01 -3.46 -0.67
C ILE A 93 -7.08 -3.37 0.86
N LEU A 94 -5.94 -3.10 1.47
CA LEU A 94 -5.78 -2.92 2.91
C LEU A 94 -5.12 -1.56 3.17
N GLY A 95 -5.81 -0.64 3.80
CA GLY A 95 -5.22 0.61 4.27
C GLY A 95 -4.52 0.44 5.62
N ILE A 96 -3.33 1.01 5.77
CA ILE A 96 -2.60 1.06 7.05
C ILE A 96 -2.06 2.47 7.25
N HIS A 97 -2.60 3.20 8.22
CA HIS A 97 -2.00 4.44 8.67
C HIS A 97 -0.70 4.20 9.42
N LEU A 98 0.31 4.98 9.06
CA LEU A 98 1.63 4.92 9.67
C LEU A 98 1.74 5.84 10.90
N ASN A 99 0.66 6.50 11.34
CA ASN A 99 0.73 7.54 12.36
C ASN A 99 1.44 7.07 13.64
N GLY A 100 2.37 7.87 14.13
CA GLY A 100 3.18 7.54 15.30
C GLY A 100 4.37 6.61 15.00
N MET A 101 4.47 6.00 13.82
CA MET A 101 5.67 5.25 13.45
C MET A 101 6.86 6.20 13.26
N LYS A 102 7.98 5.85 13.89
CA LYS A 102 9.23 6.62 13.83
C LYS A 102 10.08 6.22 12.63
N ASP A 103 10.71 7.17 11.95
CA ASP A 103 11.80 6.86 11.01
C ASP A 103 13.11 6.55 11.75
N LEU A 104 14.22 6.45 11.01
CA LEU A 104 15.56 6.22 11.54
C LEU A 104 16.06 7.37 12.42
N GLN A 105 15.54 8.58 12.24
CA GLN A 105 15.89 9.77 13.03
C GLN A 105 14.98 9.92 14.26
N GLY A 106 14.05 9.00 14.48
CA GLY A 106 13.12 9.04 15.62
C GLY A 106 11.89 9.92 15.40
N ASN A 107 11.73 10.53 14.22
CA ASN A 107 10.61 11.42 13.94
C ASN A 107 9.33 10.61 13.67
N ALA A 108 8.27 10.90 14.42
CA ALA A 108 6.97 10.27 14.21
C ALA A 108 6.25 10.89 12.99
N VAL A 109 5.61 10.06 12.17
CA VAL A 109 4.79 10.55 11.06
C VAL A 109 3.40 10.95 11.57
N VAL A 110 2.90 12.08 11.07
CA VAL A 110 1.54 12.58 11.32
C VAL A 110 0.54 11.76 10.50
N LYS A 111 -0.66 11.56 11.02
CA LYS A 111 -1.74 10.85 10.31
C LYS A 111 -2.04 11.53 8.98
N GLY A 112 -1.88 10.79 7.89
CA GLY A 112 -2.19 11.24 6.54
C GLY A 112 -3.65 11.09 6.18
N VAL A 113 -4.06 11.78 5.11
CA VAL A 113 -5.38 11.61 4.49
C VAL A 113 -5.46 10.22 3.87
N ASN A 114 -6.57 9.50 4.08
CA ASN A 114 -6.78 8.19 3.46
C ASN A 114 -7.13 8.36 1.97
N PRO A 115 -6.30 7.85 1.04
CA PRO A 115 -6.58 7.96 -0.40
C PRO A 115 -7.88 7.27 -0.82
N LEU A 116 -8.31 6.23 -0.10
CA LEU A 116 -9.52 5.48 -0.41
C LEU A 116 -10.82 6.28 -0.21
N ASP A 117 -10.77 7.38 0.54
CA ASP A 117 -11.91 8.29 0.72
C ASP A 117 -12.22 9.12 -0.54
N TYR A 118 -11.26 9.20 -1.48
CA TYR A 118 -11.34 10.06 -2.67
C TYR A 118 -11.42 9.26 -3.97
N ILE A 119 -11.39 7.93 -3.90
CA ILE A 119 -11.50 7.04 -5.07
C ILE A 119 -12.85 6.31 -4.99
N TYR A 120 -13.54 6.27 -6.12
CA TYR A 120 -14.89 5.74 -6.26
C TYR A 120 -14.91 4.49 -7.16
N THR A 121 -15.91 3.62 -6.99
CA THR A 121 -16.02 2.34 -7.72
C THR A 121 -16.25 2.52 -9.21
N ASN A 122 -16.98 3.54 -9.63
CA ASN A 122 -17.10 3.94 -11.04
C ASN A 122 -17.49 5.42 -11.15
N ILE A 123 -17.53 5.93 -12.37
CA ILE A 123 -17.84 7.35 -12.66
C ILE A 123 -19.29 7.75 -12.36
N TYR A 124 -20.20 6.77 -12.19
CA TYR A 124 -21.65 6.97 -12.03
C TYR A 124 -22.21 6.50 -10.67
N GLN A 125 -21.42 5.84 -9.82
CA GLN A 125 -21.78 5.32 -8.50
C GLN A 125 -20.82 5.86 -7.45
N THR A 126 -21.43 6.41 -6.41
CA THR A 126 -20.85 7.27 -5.37
C THR A 126 -20.20 6.51 -4.22
N THR A 127 -19.92 5.22 -4.39
CA THR A 127 -19.35 4.39 -3.32
C THR A 127 -17.86 4.60 -3.24
N ARG A 128 -17.39 5.09 -2.10
CA ARG A 128 -15.97 5.27 -1.82
C ARG A 128 -15.29 3.92 -1.61
N LEU A 129 -14.07 3.76 -2.09
CA LEU A 129 -13.29 2.56 -1.81
C LEU A 129 -13.08 2.35 -0.31
N SER A 130 -13.07 3.43 0.50
CA SER A 130 -13.00 3.32 1.96
C SER A 130 -14.22 2.68 2.63
N SER A 131 -15.36 2.60 1.96
CA SER A 131 -16.52 1.83 2.45
C SER A 131 -16.45 0.34 2.14
N ILE A 132 -15.57 -0.07 1.21
CA ILE A 132 -15.38 -1.45 0.79
C ILE A 132 -14.16 -2.05 1.49
N PHE A 133 -13.07 -1.29 1.50
CA PHE A 133 -11.77 -1.71 2.00
C PHE A 133 -11.44 -1.06 3.33
N LYS A 134 -11.04 -1.89 4.29
CA LYS A 134 -10.75 -1.44 5.65
C LYS A 134 -9.40 -0.74 5.72
N THR A 135 -9.34 0.27 6.58
CA THR A 135 -8.12 0.98 6.94
C THR A 135 -7.91 0.88 8.44
N TYR A 136 -6.71 0.50 8.85
CA TYR A 136 -6.30 0.36 10.26
C TYR A 136 -5.14 1.32 10.57
N SER A 137 -4.85 1.54 11.85
CA SER A 137 -3.65 2.20 12.35
C SER A 137 -2.64 1.14 12.76
N TRP A 138 -1.40 1.24 12.25
CA TRP A 138 -0.35 0.27 12.60
C TRP A 138 -0.11 0.19 14.11
N ASN A 139 -0.06 1.33 14.79
CA ASN A 139 0.23 1.40 16.21
C ASN A 139 -1.02 1.20 17.07
N ASP A 140 -2.15 1.83 16.71
CA ASP A 140 -3.33 1.88 17.58
C ASP A 140 -4.13 0.56 17.52
N ASP A 141 -4.06 -0.16 16.40
CA ASP A 141 -4.80 -1.42 16.20
C ASP A 141 -3.92 -2.67 16.34
N ASP A 142 -2.74 -2.55 16.97
CA ASP A 142 -1.78 -3.65 17.19
C ASP A 142 -1.40 -4.39 15.90
N GLY A 143 -0.87 -3.64 14.93
CA GLY A 143 -0.58 -4.14 13.58
C GLY A 143 0.38 -5.32 13.54
N TYR A 144 1.34 -5.38 14.48
CA TYR A 144 2.32 -6.47 14.54
C TYR A 144 1.64 -7.83 14.68
N HIS A 145 0.61 -7.95 15.52
CA HIS A 145 -0.10 -9.21 15.74
C HIS A 145 -1.28 -9.41 14.77
N ASN A 146 -1.81 -8.34 14.18
CA ASN A 146 -3.04 -8.40 13.39
C ASN A 146 -2.85 -8.34 11.87
N ILE A 147 -1.65 -8.02 11.36
CA ILE A 147 -1.42 -7.77 9.92
C ILE A 147 -1.87 -8.94 9.02
N GLU A 148 -1.54 -10.18 9.40
CA GLU A 148 -1.93 -11.36 8.62
C GLU A 148 -3.46 -11.51 8.53
N LYS A 149 -4.14 -11.27 9.65
CA LYS A 149 -5.61 -11.29 9.70
C LYS A 149 -6.21 -10.21 8.79
N TRP A 150 -5.65 -9.01 8.79
CA TRP A 150 -6.12 -7.92 7.94
C TRP A 150 -5.92 -8.19 6.45
N ILE A 151 -4.78 -8.77 6.07
CA ILE A 151 -4.51 -9.18 4.69
C ILE A 151 -5.53 -10.23 4.24
N ASN A 152 -5.81 -11.21 5.09
CA ASN A 152 -6.78 -12.26 4.80
C ASN A 152 -8.20 -11.67 4.64
N GLN A 153 -8.59 -10.73 5.50
CA GLN A 153 -9.87 -10.02 5.38
C GLN A 153 -9.98 -9.21 4.09
N ALA A 154 -8.92 -8.52 3.69
CA ALA A 154 -8.89 -7.75 2.45
C ALA A 154 -9.03 -8.65 1.21
N ALA A 155 -8.41 -9.84 1.20
CA ALA A 155 -8.58 -10.82 0.13
C ALA A 155 -10.02 -11.37 0.09
N LEU A 156 -10.58 -11.75 1.24
CA LEU A 156 -11.93 -12.27 1.33
C LEU A 156 -12.99 -11.25 0.91
N ALA A 157 -12.76 -9.96 1.14
CA ALA A 157 -13.67 -8.88 0.72
C ALA A 157 -13.89 -8.82 -0.80
N VAL A 158 -13.00 -9.42 -1.60
CA VAL A 158 -13.10 -9.50 -3.06
C VAL A 158 -13.25 -10.94 -3.57
N GLY A 159 -13.54 -11.89 -2.67
CA GLY A 159 -13.75 -13.31 -3.01
C GLY A 159 -12.48 -14.11 -3.30
N ARG A 160 -11.33 -13.73 -2.72
CA ARG A 160 -10.02 -14.41 -2.87
C ARG A 160 -9.51 -15.06 -1.57
#